data_AF-A0A8J3B2V4-F1
#
_entry.id   AF-A0A8J3B2V4-F1
#
_cell.length_a   1.000
_cell.length_b   1.000
_cell.length_c   1.000
_cell.angle_alpha   90.00
_cell.angle_beta   90.00
_cell.angle_gamma   90.00
#
_symmetry.space_group_name_H-M   'P 1'
#
loop_
_entity.id
_entity.type
_entity.pdbx_description
1 polymer ?
#
loop_
_entity_poly.entity_id
_entity_poly.type
_entity_poly.pdbx_seq_one_letter_code
_entity_poly.pdbx_strand_id
1 'polypeptide(L)'
;MTYQRFLDEAHVYWCGQLAAPHADQVVLAEVGHPDPRVLLRVLTLANAVRRLHPARLVLLAGADGEPPELGPLAAAYAADEIVDIAGRTERRVTALAARAAGGGPPDAAHALTPYVDTGHRRRTRGPLTARRRTAPEYRLAGLRARARAAVYEDVLAVGRPVALVAADTTDDGAGLAVRAARRAHVPVLAVQPRGGLRAYCLFPGHSPPDAPFADALEPLLAEYFAGRVWARRAELAPAAEHTAWRARRGLGRPAGLLPDAVELATAAQRRQVRAHVAARYGLDPARPTVVVGHRPVTEAPTGPAAEVADWYARTAAHARDLPAANWLLLDHPAQDDRTGSVAALAAAHAGADHLRFLPGRALSRNALLALADLGVVLHGRLGPTLAGYGVPVLAAGRGPWTGCGLALPAADVADPGGLLGECVAALRAGRSPLPPDAVARARLWRWLADAGGDVASGLVPPYELWPAEHLLRALTAHLRHVEPDAEPVFAAVERAFTQRLPLLTRVDLPGGPEPARRPAPAAVPHSRADADAPAAPAVAE
;
A
#
# COMPACT_ATOMS: atom_id res chain seq x y z
N MET A 1 15.42 -0.08 29.77
CA MET A 1 15.69 1.36 29.95
C MET A 1 15.41 2.18 28.69
N THR A 2 15.82 1.73 27.50
CA THR A 2 15.60 2.46 26.23
C THR A 2 14.13 2.69 25.86
N TYR A 3 13.25 1.70 26.07
CA TYR A 3 11.84 1.81 25.70
C TYR A 3 11.06 2.78 26.60
N GLN A 4 11.20 2.69 27.92
CA GLN A 4 10.53 3.62 28.85
C GLN A 4 10.91 5.07 28.57
N ARG A 5 12.22 5.34 28.38
CA ARG A 5 12.68 6.68 28.02
C ARG A 5 12.05 7.17 26.72
N PHE A 6 11.89 6.31 25.72
CA PHE A 6 11.17 6.67 24.50
C PHE A 6 9.71 7.04 24.79
N LEU A 7 9.01 6.26 25.62
CA LEU A 7 7.62 6.52 25.97
C LEU A 7 7.46 7.87 26.69
N ASP A 8 8.33 8.17 27.65
CA ASP A 8 8.30 9.43 28.40
C ASP A 8 8.48 10.64 27.47
N GLU A 9 9.44 10.56 26.55
CA GLU A 9 9.72 11.64 25.59
C GLU A 9 8.63 11.78 24.53
N ALA A 10 8.06 10.67 24.07
CA ALA A 10 6.90 10.69 23.19
C ALA A 10 5.69 11.34 23.89
N HIS A 11 5.46 11.02 25.16
CA HIS A 11 4.38 11.62 25.95
C HIS A 11 4.55 13.13 26.06
N VAL A 12 5.74 13.59 26.48
CA VAL A 12 6.05 15.02 26.61
C VAL A 12 5.88 15.74 25.27
N TYR A 13 6.42 15.17 24.19
CA TYR A 13 6.29 15.74 22.86
C TYR A 13 4.81 15.84 22.44
N TRP A 14 4.06 14.75 22.42
CA TRP A 14 2.69 14.77 21.89
C TRP A 14 1.72 15.58 22.75
N CYS A 15 1.81 15.50 24.09
CA CYS A 15 0.97 16.33 24.96
C CYS A 15 1.29 17.82 24.83
N GLY A 16 2.55 18.18 24.55
CA GLY A 16 2.93 19.58 24.32
C GLY A 16 2.51 20.13 22.96
N GLN A 17 2.24 19.26 21.98
CA GLN A 17 1.96 19.66 20.59
C GLN A 17 0.49 19.62 20.17
N LEU A 18 -0.38 19.09 21.01
CA LEU A 18 -1.78 18.87 20.68
C LEU A 18 -2.66 19.82 21.48
N ALA A 19 -3.59 20.48 20.79
CA ALA A 19 -4.65 21.23 21.44
C ALA A 19 -5.59 20.28 22.19
N ALA A 20 -6.30 20.81 23.20
CA ALA A 20 -7.33 20.07 23.88
C ALA A 20 -8.38 19.56 22.88
N PRO A 21 -8.75 18.26 22.90
CA PRO A 21 -9.66 17.71 21.92
C PRO A 21 -11.09 18.23 22.12
N HIS A 22 -11.79 18.49 21.04
CA HIS A 22 -13.25 18.63 21.04
C HIS A 22 -13.88 17.29 21.43
N ALA A 23 -14.82 17.33 22.36
CA ALA A 23 -15.40 16.14 22.97
C ALA A 23 -16.12 15.22 21.97
N ASP A 24 -16.65 15.77 20.87
CA ASP A 24 -17.43 15.07 19.86
C ASP A 24 -16.59 14.50 18.70
N GLN A 25 -15.40 15.02 18.44
CA GLN A 25 -14.57 14.63 17.31
C GLN A 25 -13.59 13.52 17.65
N VAL A 26 -13.44 12.54 16.76
CA VAL A 26 -12.52 11.42 16.95
C VAL A 26 -11.63 11.16 15.72
N VAL A 27 -10.36 10.88 15.96
CA VAL A 27 -9.46 10.24 14.98
C VAL A 27 -9.35 8.77 15.38
N LEU A 28 -9.72 7.89 14.46
CA LEU A 28 -9.63 6.45 14.64
C LEU A 28 -8.29 5.96 14.08
N ALA A 29 -7.57 5.12 14.82
CA ALA A 29 -6.28 4.59 14.38
C ALA A 29 -6.21 3.07 14.55
N GLU A 30 -6.01 2.33 13.46
CA GLU A 30 -5.90 0.86 13.49
C GLU A 30 -4.48 0.42 13.89
N VAL A 31 -4.36 -0.27 15.02
CA VAL A 31 -3.07 -0.57 15.67
C VAL A 31 -2.71 -2.06 15.70
N GLY A 32 -3.36 -2.87 14.86
CA GLY A 32 -3.17 -4.33 14.84
C GLY A 32 -1.95 -4.84 14.08
N HIS A 33 -1.15 -3.98 13.46
CA HIS A 33 -0.02 -4.45 12.66
C HIS A 33 1.11 -5.02 13.55
N PRO A 34 1.65 -6.23 13.26
CA PRO A 34 2.64 -6.89 14.13
C PRO A 34 4.01 -6.20 14.14
N ASP A 35 4.30 -5.40 13.12
CA ASP A 35 5.51 -4.57 13.08
C ASP A 35 5.30 -3.25 13.85
N PRO A 36 5.99 -3.02 14.98
CA PRO A 36 5.85 -1.80 15.78
C PRO A 36 6.21 -0.53 14.99
N ARG A 37 7.02 -0.63 13.93
CA ARG A 37 7.35 0.53 13.08
C ARG A 37 6.15 1.05 12.30
N VAL A 38 5.24 0.15 11.89
CA VAL A 38 4.00 0.53 11.22
C VAL A 38 3.05 1.18 12.23
N LEU A 39 3.03 0.68 13.46
CA LEU A 39 2.28 1.28 14.56
C LEU A 39 2.72 2.73 14.82
N LEU A 40 4.03 2.98 14.92
CA LEU A 40 4.57 4.34 15.09
C LEU A 40 4.16 5.28 13.94
N ARG A 41 4.08 4.79 12.70
CA ARG A 41 3.59 5.59 11.56
C ARG A 41 2.13 5.95 11.68
N VAL A 42 1.30 4.97 12.05
CA VAL A 42 -0.14 5.17 12.25
C VAL A 42 -0.38 6.20 13.35
N LEU A 43 0.28 6.05 14.49
CA LEU A 43 0.11 6.97 15.62
C LEU A 43 0.63 8.39 15.28
N THR A 44 1.77 8.49 14.60
CA THR A 44 2.31 9.78 14.15
C THR A 44 1.35 10.47 13.17
N LEU A 45 0.79 9.75 12.21
CA LEU A 45 -0.19 10.31 11.28
C LEU A 45 -1.50 10.70 11.97
N ALA A 46 -1.97 9.88 12.93
CA ALA A 46 -3.17 10.21 13.69
C ALA A 46 -3.00 11.51 14.49
N ASN A 47 -1.85 11.71 15.15
CA ASN A 47 -1.56 12.96 15.85
C ASN A 47 -1.32 14.14 14.89
N ALA A 48 -0.74 13.91 13.71
CA ALA A 48 -0.66 14.95 12.68
C ALA A 48 -2.05 15.39 12.20
N VAL A 49 -3.02 14.48 12.09
CA VAL A 49 -4.43 14.84 11.83
C VAL A 49 -5.03 15.62 13.01
N ARG A 50 -4.73 15.24 14.26
CA ARG A 50 -5.22 15.94 15.46
C ARG A 50 -4.77 17.40 15.57
N ARG A 51 -3.61 17.75 14.99
CA ARG A 51 -3.18 19.15 14.88
C ARG A 51 -4.08 19.98 13.96
N LEU A 52 -4.69 19.36 12.95
CA LEU A 52 -5.65 20.01 12.05
C LEU A 52 -7.07 20.00 12.62
N HIS A 53 -7.40 18.94 13.35
CA HIS A 53 -8.71 18.69 13.93
C HIS A 53 -8.52 18.29 15.39
N PRO A 54 -8.65 19.21 16.36
CA PRO A 54 -8.51 18.91 17.78
C PRO A 54 -9.54 17.86 18.20
N ALA A 55 -9.17 16.59 18.12
CA ALA A 55 -10.07 15.45 18.24
C ALA A 55 -9.46 14.43 19.19
N ARG A 56 -10.29 13.60 19.79
CA ARG A 56 -9.83 12.47 20.62
C ARG A 56 -9.18 11.42 19.73
N LEU A 57 -8.12 10.77 20.20
CA LEU A 57 -7.49 9.63 19.54
C LEU A 57 -8.05 8.32 20.11
N VAL A 58 -8.70 7.54 19.25
CA VAL A 58 -9.24 6.22 19.61
C VAL A 58 -8.48 5.15 18.85
N LEU A 59 -7.79 4.27 19.58
CA LEU A 59 -7.03 3.17 18.99
C LEU A 59 -7.92 1.95 18.82
N LEU A 60 -7.91 1.35 17.62
CA LEU A 60 -8.64 0.14 17.29
C LEU A 60 -7.70 -1.06 17.37
N ALA A 61 -7.74 -1.76 18.50
CA ALA A 61 -6.93 -2.94 18.80
C ALA A 61 -7.64 -4.23 18.35
N GLY A 62 -6.92 -5.33 18.13
CA GLY A 62 -7.52 -6.65 17.91
C GLY A 62 -7.57 -7.11 16.45
N ALA A 63 -6.91 -6.40 15.56
CA ALA A 63 -6.67 -6.85 14.19
C ALA A 63 -5.36 -7.66 14.12
N ASP A 64 -5.39 -8.91 14.59
CA ASP A 64 -4.36 -9.95 14.41
C ASP A 64 -2.89 -9.57 14.76
N GLY A 65 -2.46 -9.83 16.00
CA GLY A 65 -1.04 -9.79 16.40
C GLY A 65 -0.60 -8.51 17.13
N GLU A 66 -1.34 -8.12 18.17
CA GLU A 66 -1.02 -6.94 18.98
C GLU A 66 0.34 -7.05 19.69
N PRO A 67 1.11 -5.96 19.74
CA PRO A 67 2.27 -5.90 20.61
C PRO A 67 1.80 -5.89 22.08
N PRO A 68 2.47 -6.62 22.99
CA PRO A 68 2.13 -6.66 24.41
C PRO A 68 2.22 -5.29 25.11
N GLU A 69 2.81 -4.29 24.46
CA GLU A 69 3.12 -2.97 25.00
C GLU A 69 2.18 -1.86 24.47
N LEU A 70 1.01 -2.21 23.92
CA LEU A 70 0.09 -1.24 23.32
C LEU A 70 -0.40 -0.17 24.31
N GLY A 71 -0.71 -0.53 25.56
CA GLY A 71 -1.19 0.42 26.57
C GLY A 71 -0.21 1.55 26.87
N PRO A 72 1.05 1.25 27.27
CA PRO A 72 2.07 2.28 27.47
C PRO A 72 2.33 3.13 26.23
N LEU A 73 2.34 2.53 25.03
CA LEU A 73 2.51 3.27 23.79
C LEU A 73 1.33 4.19 23.48
N ALA A 74 0.10 3.75 23.74
CA ALA A 74 -1.11 4.54 23.59
C ALA A 74 -1.07 5.79 24.48
N ALA A 75 -0.70 5.63 25.75
CA ALA A 75 -0.53 6.74 26.69
C ALA A 75 0.58 7.71 26.24
N ALA A 76 1.70 7.18 25.72
CA ALA A 76 2.80 7.98 25.20
C ALA A 76 2.42 8.80 23.94
N TYR A 77 1.45 8.33 23.14
CA TYR A 77 0.94 9.08 22.00
C TYR A 77 -0.34 9.87 22.31
N ALA A 78 -0.67 10.05 23.60
CA ALA A 78 -1.85 10.76 24.07
C ALA A 78 -3.17 10.22 23.48
N ALA A 79 -3.29 8.88 23.40
CA ALA A 79 -4.54 8.22 23.06
C ALA A 79 -5.54 8.30 24.21
N ASP A 80 -6.78 8.63 23.87
CA ASP A 80 -7.88 8.79 24.82
C ASP A 80 -8.57 7.47 25.16
N GLU A 81 -8.58 6.53 24.21
CA GLU A 81 -9.30 5.27 24.35
C GLU A 81 -8.65 4.16 23.51
N ILE A 82 -8.70 2.93 24.02
CA ILE A 82 -8.37 1.71 23.27
C ILE A 82 -9.64 0.87 23.16
N VAL A 83 -10.08 0.62 21.94
CA VAL A 83 -11.22 -0.22 21.62
C VAL A 83 -10.74 -1.60 21.20
N ASP A 84 -11.04 -2.62 22.01
CA ASP A 84 -10.79 -4.02 21.69
C ASP A 84 -11.79 -4.54 20.63
N ILE A 85 -11.40 -4.44 19.36
CA ILE A 85 -12.17 -4.95 18.22
C ILE A 85 -12.22 -6.47 18.22
N ALA A 86 -11.16 -7.16 18.64
CA ALA A 86 -11.11 -8.63 18.68
C ALA A 86 -12.15 -9.19 19.65
N GLY A 87 -12.13 -8.74 20.91
CA GLY A 87 -13.07 -9.21 21.92
C GLY A 87 -14.51 -8.81 21.60
N ARG A 88 -14.75 -7.62 21.06
CA ARG A 88 -16.07 -7.22 20.54
C ARG A 88 -16.53 -8.13 19.40
N THR A 89 -15.62 -8.47 18.49
CA THR A 89 -15.88 -9.40 17.37
C THR A 89 -16.26 -10.77 17.90
N GLU A 90 -15.47 -11.39 18.78
CA GLU A 90 -15.75 -12.74 19.29
C GLU A 90 -17.06 -12.80 20.07
N ARG A 91 -17.39 -11.77 20.88
CA ARG A 91 -18.72 -11.69 21.54
C ARG A 91 -19.86 -11.71 20.52
N ARG A 92 -19.72 -10.97 19.41
CA ARG A 92 -20.73 -10.93 18.34
C ARG A 92 -20.77 -12.21 17.52
N VAL A 93 -19.64 -12.88 17.30
CA VAL A 93 -19.58 -14.21 16.67
C VAL A 93 -20.39 -15.23 17.48
N THR A 94 -20.22 -15.28 18.80
CA THR A 94 -21.00 -16.16 19.69
C THR A 94 -22.50 -15.89 19.56
N ALA A 95 -22.91 -14.62 19.55
CA ALA A 95 -24.32 -14.25 19.37
C ALA A 95 -24.86 -14.64 17.98
N LEU A 96 -24.08 -14.45 16.91
CA LEU A 96 -24.45 -14.85 15.55
C LEU A 96 -24.55 -16.38 15.41
N ALA A 97 -23.63 -17.13 16.01
CA ALA A 97 -23.63 -18.58 15.99
C ALA A 97 -24.87 -19.15 16.70
N ALA A 98 -25.24 -18.58 17.86
CA ALA A 98 -26.45 -18.96 18.58
C ALA A 98 -27.73 -18.73 17.75
N ARG A 99 -27.81 -17.62 17.00
CA ARG A 99 -28.94 -17.33 16.10
C ARG A 99 -29.00 -18.26 14.89
N ALA A 100 -27.85 -18.59 14.31
CA ALA A 100 -27.78 -19.51 13.18
C ALA A 100 -28.27 -20.92 13.53
N ALA A 101 -28.03 -21.38 14.77
CA ALA A 101 -28.59 -22.63 15.27
C ALA A 101 -30.13 -22.63 15.36
N GLY A 102 -30.76 -21.45 15.40
CA GLY A 102 -32.21 -21.25 15.39
C GLY A 102 -32.87 -21.14 14.01
N GLY A 103 -32.14 -21.41 12.91
CA GLY A 103 -32.72 -21.50 11.56
C GLY A 103 -32.84 -20.18 10.77
N GLY A 104 -32.17 -19.11 11.19
CA GLY A 104 -32.16 -17.85 10.42
C GLY A 104 -31.34 -17.94 9.11
N PRO A 105 -31.84 -17.43 7.97
CA PRO A 105 -31.09 -17.45 6.71
C PRO A 105 -29.89 -16.48 6.76
N PRO A 106 -28.73 -16.85 6.20
CA PRO A 106 -27.56 -15.97 6.16
C PRO A 106 -27.64 -15.00 4.97
N ASP A 107 -28.43 -13.94 5.10
CA ASP A 107 -28.50 -12.89 4.08
C ASP A 107 -27.28 -11.93 4.17
N ALA A 108 -26.79 -11.48 3.01
CA ALA A 108 -25.61 -10.62 2.79
C ALA A 108 -24.19 -11.27 2.83
N ALA A 109 -24.05 -12.57 2.55
CA ALA A 109 -22.75 -13.25 2.51
C ALA A 109 -21.77 -12.73 1.44
N HIS A 110 -22.28 -12.35 0.27
CA HIS A 110 -21.44 -12.15 -0.92
C HIS A 110 -20.53 -10.92 -0.85
N ALA A 111 -20.97 -9.86 -0.15
CA ALA A 111 -20.25 -8.59 -0.13
C ALA A 111 -18.94 -8.64 0.68
N LEU A 112 -18.76 -9.65 1.55
CA LEU A 112 -17.58 -9.82 2.39
C LEU A 112 -16.65 -10.96 1.93
N THR A 113 -17.01 -11.71 0.90
CA THR A 113 -16.21 -12.83 0.38
C THR A 113 -14.74 -12.48 0.15
N PRO A 114 -14.39 -11.32 -0.47
CA PRO A 114 -12.98 -10.96 -0.67
C PRO A 114 -12.17 -10.87 0.62
N TYR A 115 -12.78 -10.41 1.72
CA TYR A 115 -12.14 -10.30 3.04
C TYR A 115 -11.95 -11.66 3.70
N VAL A 116 -12.93 -12.55 3.55
CA VAL A 116 -12.86 -13.91 4.07
C VAL A 116 -11.78 -14.70 3.33
N ASP A 117 -11.76 -14.61 2.00
CA ASP A 117 -10.77 -15.25 1.14
C ASP A 117 -9.35 -14.84 1.55
N THR A 118 -9.12 -13.54 1.65
CA THR A 118 -7.87 -12.92 2.11
C THR A 118 -7.43 -13.43 3.48
N GLY A 119 -8.28 -13.29 4.50
CA GLY A 119 -7.94 -13.69 5.86
C GLY A 119 -7.67 -15.19 5.97
N HIS A 120 -8.41 -16.00 5.21
CA HIS A 120 -8.21 -17.43 5.16
C HIS A 120 -6.90 -17.82 4.46
N ARG A 121 -6.52 -17.16 3.35
CA ARG A 121 -5.24 -17.38 2.66
C ARG A 121 -4.05 -17.02 3.55
N ARG A 122 -4.10 -15.87 4.24
CA ARG A 122 -3.04 -15.47 5.19
C ARG A 122 -2.87 -16.48 6.33
N ARG A 123 -3.99 -16.99 6.87
CA ARG A 123 -3.96 -17.99 7.96
C ARG A 123 -3.45 -19.35 7.48
N THR A 124 -3.91 -19.82 6.33
CA THR A 124 -3.56 -21.15 5.80
C THR A 124 -2.28 -21.19 4.98
N ARG A 125 -1.76 -20.02 4.58
CA ARG A 125 -0.57 -19.84 3.75
C ARG A 125 -0.62 -20.68 2.46
N GLY A 126 -1.74 -20.58 1.75
CA GLY A 126 -1.97 -21.30 0.50
C GLY A 126 -3.20 -20.85 -0.27
N PRO A 127 -3.40 -21.37 -1.49
CA PRO A 127 -4.51 -20.98 -2.38
C PRO A 127 -5.87 -21.40 -1.81
N LEU A 128 -6.94 -20.79 -2.33
CA LEU A 128 -8.30 -21.03 -1.86
C LEU A 128 -9.04 -21.96 -2.82
N THR A 129 -9.23 -23.22 -2.43
CA THR A 129 -9.97 -24.19 -3.25
C THR A 129 -11.46 -24.21 -2.92
N ALA A 130 -12.29 -24.72 -3.85
CA ALA A 130 -13.71 -24.93 -3.60
C ALA A 130 -13.97 -25.77 -2.33
N ARG A 131 -13.14 -26.79 -2.08
CA ARG A 131 -13.16 -27.60 -0.85
C ARG A 131 -12.85 -26.79 0.40
N ARG A 132 -11.91 -25.84 0.34
CA ARG A 132 -11.59 -24.96 1.48
C ARG A 132 -12.73 -23.99 1.78
N ARG A 133 -13.44 -23.49 0.75
CA ARG A 133 -14.61 -22.61 0.92
C ARG A 133 -15.80 -23.27 1.63
N THR A 134 -15.91 -24.60 1.58
CA THR A 134 -16.97 -25.34 2.31
C THR A 134 -16.53 -25.81 3.71
N ALA A 135 -15.24 -25.69 4.03
CA ALA A 135 -14.70 -26.16 5.29
C ALA A 135 -15.23 -25.36 6.50
N PRO A 136 -15.41 -25.99 7.67
CA PRO A 136 -15.93 -25.32 8.88
C PRO A 136 -15.15 -24.05 9.26
N GLU A 137 -13.82 -24.08 9.13
CA GLU A 137 -12.93 -22.97 9.44
C GLU A 137 -13.15 -21.75 8.53
N TYR A 138 -13.50 -21.96 7.27
CA TYR A 138 -13.82 -20.89 6.32
C TYR A 138 -15.19 -20.28 6.64
N ARG A 139 -16.18 -21.11 6.99
CA ARG A 139 -17.49 -20.64 7.47
C ARG A 139 -17.35 -19.79 8.74
N LEU A 140 -16.52 -20.22 9.68
CA LEU A 140 -16.20 -19.44 10.89
C LEU A 140 -15.48 -18.13 10.56
N ALA A 141 -14.56 -18.14 9.59
CA ALA A 141 -13.93 -16.91 9.09
C ALA A 141 -14.96 -15.94 8.48
N GLY A 142 -15.97 -16.46 7.77
CA GLY A 142 -17.10 -15.67 7.28
C GLY A 142 -17.92 -15.02 8.39
N LEU A 143 -18.24 -15.76 9.45
CA LEU A 143 -18.92 -15.21 10.64
C LEU A 143 -18.09 -14.13 11.33
N ARG A 144 -16.79 -14.37 11.51
CA ARG A 144 -15.84 -13.38 12.07
C ARG A 144 -15.76 -12.12 11.23
N ALA A 145 -15.67 -12.23 9.91
CA ALA A 145 -15.62 -11.08 9.02
C ALA A 145 -16.90 -10.23 9.14
N ARG A 146 -18.09 -10.86 9.19
CA ARG A 146 -19.36 -10.16 9.41
C ARG A 146 -19.42 -9.46 10.76
N ALA A 147 -19.06 -10.17 11.82
CA ALA A 147 -19.02 -9.61 13.16
C ALA A 147 -18.06 -8.42 13.25
N ARG A 148 -16.85 -8.56 12.72
CA ARG A 148 -15.81 -7.51 12.71
C ARG A 148 -16.24 -6.30 11.88
N ALA A 149 -16.84 -6.51 10.70
CA ALA A 149 -17.38 -5.43 9.87
C ALA A 149 -18.43 -4.61 10.64
N ALA A 150 -19.38 -5.29 11.30
CA ALA A 150 -20.41 -4.62 12.07
C ALA A 150 -19.85 -3.90 13.31
N VAL A 151 -18.83 -4.46 13.98
CA VAL A 151 -18.13 -3.77 15.07
C VAL A 151 -17.47 -2.48 14.57
N TYR A 152 -16.84 -2.47 13.40
CA TYR A 152 -16.28 -1.25 12.83
C TYR A 152 -17.37 -0.22 12.48
N GLU A 153 -18.49 -0.66 11.90
CA GLU A 153 -19.64 0.21 11.64
C GLU A 153 -20.19 0.83 12.94
N ASP A 154 -20.33 0.04 14.01
CA ASP A 154 -20.75 0.55 15.32
C ASP A 154 -19.77 1.58 15.89
N VAL A 155 -18.45 1.33 15.78
CA VAL A 155 -17.41 2.27 16.26
C VAL A 155 -17.44 3.57 15.48
N LEU A 156 -17.58 3.51 14.16
CA LEU A 156 -17.66 4.70 13.30
C LEU A 156 -18.99 5.47 13.46
N ALA A 157 -20.04 4.83 13.97
CA ALA A 157 -21.30 5.47 14.30
C ALA A 157 -21.25 6.26 15.62
N VAL A 158 -20.24 6.03 16.47
CA VAL A 158 -20.07 6.73 17.75
C VAL A 158 -19.18 7.96 17.57
N GLY A 159 -19.72 9.11 17.94
CA GLY A 159 -19.03 10.40 17.82
C GLY A 159 -18.99 10.91 16.37
N ARG A 160 -18.07 11.84 16.11
CA ARG A 160 -17.88 12.47 14.80
C ARG A 160 -16.47 12.16 14.28
N PRO A 161 -16.27 11.00 13.62
CA PRO A 161 -14.97 10.64 13.08
C PRO A 161 -14.50 11.62 12.01
N VAL A 162 -13.33 12.23 12.22
CA VAL A 162 -12.71 13.16 11.27
C VAL A 162 -11.75 12.46 10.31
N ALA A 163 -11.19 11.31 10.72
CA ALA A 163 -10.38 10.44 9.88
C ALA A 163 -10.24 9.03 10.48
N LEU A 164 -9.98 8.06 9.62
CA LEU A 164 -9.42 6.75 9.95
C LEU A 164 -7.97 6.68 9.43
N VAL A 165 -7.02 6.40 10.32
CA VAL A 165 -5.64 6.05 9.96
C VAL A 165 -5.48 4.54 10.09
N ALA A 166 -5.34 3.86 8.96
CA ALA A 166 -5.30 2.40 8.91
C ALA A 166 -3.88 1.88 8.62
N ALA A 167 -3.45 0.85 9.36
CA ALA A 167 -2.22 0.12 9.08
C ALA A 167 -2.42 -0.88 7.94
N ASP A 168 -1.45 -0.97 7.03
CA ASP A 168 -1.34 -1.98 5.97
C ASP A 168 -2.64 -2.35 5.23
N THR A 169 -3.00 -1.53 4.26
CA THR A 169 -4.02 -1.85 3.24
C THR A 169 -3.42 -2.46 1.98
N THR A 170 -2.13 -2.79 1.97
CA THR A 170 -1.37 -2.89 0.71
C THR A 170 -1.55 -4.19 -0.01
N ASP A 171 -1.82 -5.25 0.74
CA ASP A 171 -1.95 -6.58 0.18
C ASP A 171 -3.28 -7.15 0.66
N ASP A 172 -4.41 -6.62 0.15
CA ASP A 172 -5.70 -7.33 -0.11
C ASP A 172 -7.01 -6.54 0.11
N GLY A 173 -6.93 -5.21 -0.05
CA GLY A 173 -8.11 -4.35 -0.13
C GLY A 173 -8.53 -3.82 1.24
N ALA A 174 -8.65 -2.49 1.34
CA ALA A 174 -9.28 -1.73 2.45
C ALA A 174 -9.76 -2.62 3.58
N GLY A 175 -8.95 -2.83 4.62
CA GLY A 175 -9.36 -3.59 5.80
C GLY A 175 -10.79 -3.20 6.23
N LEU A 176 -11.52 -4.10 6.87
CA LEU A 176 -12.95 -3.89 7.18
C LEU A 176 -13.24 -2.51 7.81
N ALA A 177 -12.28 -1.95 8.56
CA ALA A 177 -12.30 -0.57 9.05
C ALA A 177 -12.38 0.49 7.93
N VAL A 178 -11.52 0.40 6.90
CA VAL A 178 -11.52 1.29 5.74
C VAL A 178 -12.82 1.20 4.96
N ARG A 179 -13.38 -0.01 4.78
CA ARG A 179 -14.68 -0.17 4.15
C ARG A 179 -15.78 0.53 4.95
N ALA A 180 -15.83 0.28 6.26
CA ALA A 180 -16.79 0.93 7.14
C ALA A 180 -16.62 2.45 7.13
N ALA A 181 -15.37 2.96 7.16
CA ALA A 181 -15.08 4.39 7.12
C ALA A 181 -15.57 5.03 5.82
N ARG A 182 -15.39 4.37 4.67
CA ARG A 182 -15.88 4.87 3.38
C ARG A 182 -17.40 4.93 3.30
N ARG A 183 -18.09 3.94 3.87
CA ARG A 183 -19.57 3.96 4.04
C ARG A 183 -20.03 5.08 4.95
N ALA A 184 -19.28 5.36 6.01
CA ALA A 184 -19.53 6.46 6.93
C ALA A 184 -19.04 7.83 6.40
N HIS A 185 -18.56 7.90 5.15
CA HIS A 185 -17.98 9.13 4.57
C HIS A 185 -16.87 9.74 5.43
N VAL A 186 -16.01 8.90 6.02
CA VAL A 186 -14.85 9.30 6.80
C VAL A 186 -13.59 9.25 5.93
N PRO A 187 -12.74 10.30 5.91
CA PRO A 187 -11.43 10.27 5.26
C PRO A 187 -10.55 9.12 5.75
N VAL A 188 -9.86 8.45 4.84
CA VAL A 188 -8.98 7.33 5.15
C VAL A 188 -7.54 7.67 4.77
N LEU A 189 -6.61 7.46 5.71
CA LEU A 189 -5.17 7.48 5.49
C LEU A 189 -4.62 6.06 5.67
N ALA A 190 -4.29 5.42 4.56
CA ALA A 190 -3.80 4.06 4.50
C ALA A 190 -2.26 4.01 4.51
N VAL A 191 -1.70 3.73 5.69
CA VAL A 191 -0.27 3.74 5.94
C VAL A 191 0.42 2.58 5.24
N GLN A 192 1.52 2.88 4.53
CA GLN A 192 2.30 1.87 3.84
C GLN A 192 3.37 1.28 4.77
N PRO A 193 3.58 -0.05 4.75
CA PRO A 193 4.50 -0.72 5.66
C PRO A 193 5.97 -0.49 5.31
N ARG A 194 6.31 0.05 4.14
CA ARG A 194 7.70 0.24 3.68
C ARG A 194 8.01 1.71 3.37
N GLY A 195 9.29 2.06 3.46
CA GLY A 195 9.80 3.41 3.20
C GLY A 195 10.00 4.26 4.46
N GLY A 196 9.88 5.57 4.30
CA GLY A 196 9.78 6.53 5.41
C GLY A 196 8.33 6.61 5.86
N LEU A 197 7.73 7.79 5.85
CA LEU A 197 6.30 7.95 6.10
C LEU A 197 5.53 8.08 4.78
N ARG A 198 4.74 7.06 4.48
CA ARG A 198 3.90 6.98 3.27
C ARG A 198 2.48 6.62 3.65
N ALA A 199 1.51 7.32 3.08
CA ALA A 199 0.12 6.90 3.12
C ALA A 199 -0.57 7.25 1.81
N TYR A 200 -1.50 6.38 1.40
CA TYR A 200 -2.52 6.73 0.41
C TYR A 200 -3.72 7.32 1.14
N CYS A 201 -4.38 8.27 0.49
CA CYS A 201 -5.47 9.01 1.08
C CYS A 201 -6.72 8.84 0.22
N LEU A 202 -7.85 8.50 0.85
CA LEU A 202 -9.15 8.50 0.20
C LEU A 202 -10.08 9.40 0.97
N PHE A 203 -10.48 10.51 0.36
CA PHE A 203 -11.45 11.43 0.91
C PHE A 203 -12.87 11.10 0.42
N PRO A 204 -13.93 11.46 1.18
CA PRO A 204 -15.31 11.24 0.75
C PRO A 204 -15.62 11.90 -0.61
N GLY A 205 -16.47 11.25 -1.40
CA GLY A 205 -16.96 11.77 -2.69
C GLY A 205 -16.20 11.31 -3.94
N HIS A 206 -15.08 10.58 -3.80
CA HIS A 206 -14.26 10.18 -4.95
C HIS A 206 -14.64 8.84 -5.59
N SER A 207 -15.41 7.99 -4.91
CA SER A 207 -15.72 6.63 -5.38
C SER A 207 -16.93 6.01 -4.65
N PRO A 208 -17.59 4.99 -5.24
CA PRO A 208 -18.66 4.26 -4.57
C PRO A 208 -18.18 3.67 -3.22
N PRO A 209 -18.97 3.77 -2.13
CA PRO A 209 -18.54 3.32 -0.80
C PRO A 209 -18.13 1.85 -0.71
N ASP A 210 -18.68 1.01 -1.56
CA ASP A 210 -18.44 -0.44 -1.59
C ASP A 210 -17.33 -0.89 -2.56
N ALA A 211 -16.78 0.02 -3.37
CA ALA A 211 -15.67 -0.32 -4.26
C ALA A 211 -14.43 -0.76 -3.46
N PRO A 212 -13.62 -1.72 -3.92
CA PRO A 212 -12.34 -2.02 -3.30
C PRO A 212 -11.44 -0.77 -3.20
N PHE A 213 -10.59 -0.70 -2.17
CA PHE A 213 -9.69 0.45 -1.97
C PHE A 213 -8.84 0.77 -3.20
N ALA A 214 -8.25 -0.27 -3.78
CA ALA A 214 -7.34 -0.14 -4.91
C ALA A 214 -8.07 0.42 -6.13
N ASP A 215 -9.29 -0.06 -6.40
CA ASP A 215 -10.13 0.38 -7.51
C ASP A 215 -10.56 1.85 -7.34
N ALA A 216 -10.82 2.27 -6.09
CA ALA A 216 -11.11 3.66 -5.77
C ALA A 216 -9.88 4.58 -5.88
N LEU A 217 -8.69 4.06 -5.53
CA LEU A 217 -7.47 4.84 -5.43
C LEU A 217 -6.75 5.00 -6.77
N GLU A 218 -6.73 3.95 -7.60
CA GLU A 218 -6.04 3.95 -8.90
C GLU A 218 -6.41 5.15 -9.79
N PRO A 219 -7.69 5.45 -10.08
CA PRO A 219 -8.03 6.56 -10.96
C PRO A 219 -7.56 7.90 -10.39
N LEU A 220 -7.63 8.09 -9.06
CA LEU A 220 -7.16 9.31 -8.40
C LEU A 220 -5.65 9.47 -8.49
N LEU A 221 -4.90 8.38 -8.32
CA LEU A 221 -3.45 8.39 -8.49
C LEU A 221 -3.06 8.62 -9.95
N ALA A 222 -3.78 8.04 -10.91
CA ALA A 222 -3.57 8.26 -12.33
C ALA A 222 -3.81 9.72 -12.71
N GLU A 223 -4.91 10.32 -12.22
CA GLU A 223 -5.23 11.74 -12.41
C GLU A 223 -4.16 12.64 -11.78
N TYR A 224 -3.80 12.40 -10.51
CA TYR A 224 -2.75 13.14 -9.83
C TYR A 224 -1.41 13.03 -10.57
N PHE A 225 -1.04 11.82 -11.00
CA PHE A 225 0.19 11.58 -11.74
C PHE A 225 0.18 12.34 -13.07
N ALA A 226 -0.90 12.26 -13.84
CA ALA A 226 -1.02 12.94 -15.13
C ALA A 226 -0.97 14.48 -14.96
N GLY A 227 -1.77 15.02 -14.05
CA GLY A 227 -1.93 16.47 -13.87
C GLY A 227 -0.79 17.15 -13.14
N ARG A 228 -0.16 16.49 -12.16
CA ARG A 228 0.85 17.12 -11.28
C ARG A 228 2.28 16.67 -11.52
N VAL A 229 2.48 15.41 -11.91
CA VAL A 229 3.82 14.83 -12.07
C VAL A 229 4.24 14.83 -13.54
N TRP A 230 3.43 14.22 -14.41
CA TRP A 230 3.72 14.10 -15.84
C TRP A 230 3.71 15.46 -16.55
N ALA A 231 2.80 16.36 -16.17
CA ALA A 231 2.79 17.74 -16.65
C ALA A 231 4.13 18.46 -16.41
N ARG A 232 4.85 18.10 -15.34
CA ARG A 232 6.15 18.66 -14.94
C ARG A 232 7.33 17.75 -15.27
N ARG A 233 7.17 16.81 -16.21
CA ARG A 233 8.19 15.81 -16.57
C ARG A 233 9.57 16.40 -16.88
N ALA A 234 9.63 17.57 -17.55
CA ALA A 234 10.90 18.20 -17.90
C ALA A 234 11.66 18.69 -16.66
N GLU A 235 10.95 19.29 -15.70
CA GLU A 235 11.50 19.76 -14.43
C GLU A 235 11.93 18.59 -13.53
N LEU A 236 11.10 17.55 -13.46
CA LEU A 236 11.32 16.40 -12.58
C LEU A 236 12.27 15.36 -13.16
N ALA A 237 12.64 15.45 -14.46
CA ALA A 237 13.48 14.46 -15.13
C ALA A 237 14.83 14.21 -14.43
N PRO A 238 15.61 15.22 -14.00
CA PRO A 238 16.87 14.98 -13.29
C PRO A 238 16.68 14.23 -11.97
N ALA A 239 15.64 14.58 -11.20
CA ALA A 239 15.32 13.92 -9.95
C ALA A 239 14.85 12.47 -10.18
N ALA A 240 14.04 12.24 -11.22
CA ALA A 240 13.60 10.92 -11.63
C ALA A 240 14.76 10.02 -12.07
N GLU A 241 15.71 10.57 -12.82
CA GLU A 241 16.93 9.85 -13.19
C GLU A 241 17.79 9.52 -11.97
N HIS A 242 17.95 10.47 -11.05
CA HIS A 242 18.69 10.23 -9.81
C HIS A 242 18.05 9.13 -8.95
N THR A 243 16.72 9.12 -8.80
CA THR A 243 16.01 8.04 -8.09
C THR A 243 16.13 6.70 -8.82
N ALA A 244 16.08 6.70 -10.15
CA ALA A 244 16.30 5.52 -10.98
C ALA A 244 17.72 4.95 -10.78
N TRP A 245 18.74 5.81 -10.79
CA TRP A 245 20.12 5.43 -10.54
C TRP A 245 20.35 4.91 -9.13
N ARG A 246 19.83 5.58 -8.10
CA ARG A 246 20.00 5.18 -6.70
C ARG A 246 19.45 3.80 -6.44
N ALA A 247 18.19 3.57 -6.80
CA ALA A 247 17.61 2.25 -6.55
C ALA A 247 18.18 1.17 -7.49
N ARG A 248 18.79 1.50 -8.65
CA ARG A 248 19.60 0.54 -9.44
C ARG A 248 20.77 -0.01 -8.64
N ARG A 249 21.43 0.83 -7.85
CA ARG A 249 22.59 0.48 -7.02
C ARG A 249 22.23 -0.08 -5.65
N GLY A 250 20.93 -0.26 -5.37
CA GLY A 250 20.46 -0.57 -4.02
C GLY A 250 20.77 0.55 -3.01
N LEU A 251 21.14 1.74 -3.49
CA LEU A 251 21.47 2.89 -2.65
C LEU A 251 20.19 3.61 -2.22
N GLY A 252 20.12 3.91 -0.93
CA GLY A 252 18.91 4.43 -0.30
C GLY A 252 18.15 3.30 0.37
N ARG A 253 17.41 2.51 -0.42
CA ARG A 253 16.50 1.50 0.12
C ARG A 253 16.79 0.12 -0.44
N PRO A 254 17.09 -0.92 0.36
CA PRO A 254 17.11 -2.29 -0.13
C PRO A 254 15.77 -2.61 -0.80
N ALA A 255 15.75 -2.56 -2.13
CA ALA A 255 14.68 -3.15 -2.90
C ALA A 255 14.76 -4.66 -2.65
N GLY A 256 14.06 -5.13 -1.62
CA GLY A 256 14.10 -6.50 -1.08
C GLY A 256 13.59 -7.58 -2.02
N LEU A 257 13.62 -7.33 -3.34
CA LEU A 257 13.33 -8.34 -4.34
C LEU A 257 14.60 -9.07 -4.79
N LEU A 258 15.70 -8.36 -5.05
CA LEU A 258 16.89 -8.95 -5.68
C LEU A 258 18.18 -8.28 -5.17
N PRO A 259 19.23 -9.04 -4.81
CA PRO A 259 20.53 -8.48 -4.46
C PRO A 259 21.19 -7.82 -5.70
N ASP A 260 21.87 -6.69 -5.47
CA ASP A 260 22.68 -5.98 -6.47
C ASP A 260 24.18 -6.23 -6.20
N ALA A 261 24.99 -6.34 -7.26
CA ALA A 261 26.45 -6.45 -7.12
C ALA A 261 27.28 -5.76 -8.23
N VAL A 262 26.74 -5.52 -9.43
CA VAL A 262 27.53 -5.04 -10.59
C VAL A 262 26.73 -4.10 -11.49
N GLU A 263 27.33 -3.04 -12.05
CA GLU A 263 26.66 -2.18 -13.02
C GLU A 263 26.86 -2.69 -14.47
N LEU A 264 25.77 -2.89 -15.22
CA LEU A 264 25.83 -3.19 -16.66
C LEU A 264 25.77 -1.88 -17.45
N ALA A 265 26.92 -1.31 -17.77
CA ALA A 265 27.04 0.01 -18.39
C ALA A 265 26.79 -0.02 -19.91
N THR A 266 27.06 -1.14 -20.59
CA THR A 266 26.98 -1.21 -22.06
C THR A 266 26.01 -2.29 -22.56
N ALA A 267 25.54 -2.13 -23.80
CA ALA A 267 24.75 -3.15 -24.49
C ALA A 267 25.53 -4.48 -24.65
N ALA A 268 26.85 -4.41 -24.85
CA ALA A 268 27.70 -5.59 -24.94
C ALA A 268 27.76 -6.36 -23.60
N GLN A 269 27.94 -5.65 -22.49
CA GLN A 269 27.89 -6.26 -21.15
C GLN A 269 26.54 -6.88 -20.86
N ARG A 270 25.44 -6.21 -21.22
CA ARG A 270 24.08 -6.78 -21.10
C ARG A 270 23.93 -8.07 -21.92
N ARG A 271 24.42 -8.11 -23.16
CA ARG A 271 24.40 -9.32 -24.00
C ARG A 271 25.22 -10.47 -23.42
N GLN A 272 26.42 -10.18 -22.89
CA GLN A 272 27.26 -11.19 -22.23
C GLN A 272 26.57 -11.77 -21.00
N VAL A 273 26.01 -10.92 -20.14
CA VAL A 273 25.24 -11.36 -18.97
C VAL A 273 24.00 -12.14 -19.41
N ARG A 274 23.26 -11.67 -20.41
CA ARG A 274 22.12 -12.40 -20.98
C ARG A 274 22.52 -13.80 -21.41
N ALA A 275 23.57 -13.94 -22.22
CA ALA A 275 24.03 -15.24 -22.71
C ALA A 275 24.45 -16.17 -21.56
N HIS A 276 25.21 -15.65 -20.59
CA HIS A 276 25.65 -16.42 -19.43
C HIS A 276 24.46 -16.88 -18.57
N VAL A 277 23.52 -15.98 -18.26
CA VAL A 277 22.36 -16.29 -17.41
C VAL A 277 21.38 -17.19 -18.16
N ALA A 278 21.16 -16.98 -19.47
CA ALA A 278 20.33 -17.86 -20.29
C ALA A 278 20.90 -19.29 -20.30
N ALA A 279 22.20 -19.45 -20.55
CA ALA A 279 22.86 -20.75 -20.50
C ALA A 279 22.73 -21.42 -19.12
N ARG A 280 22.91 -20.66 -18.03
CA ARG A 280 22.76 -21.17 -16.65
C ARG A 280 21.39 -21.78 -16.39
N TYR A 281 20.32 -21.23 -16.97
CA TYR A 281 18.95 -21.72 -16.77
C TYR A 281 18.42 -22.52 -17.96
N GLY A 282 19.28 -22.87 -18.93
CA GLY A 282 18.89 -23.61 -20.13
C GLY A 282 17.82 -22.88 -20.96
N LEU A 283 17.93 -21.56 -21.09
CA LEU A 283 17.09 -20.72 -21.95
C LEU A 283 17.80 -20.46 -23.28
N ASP A 284 17.03 -20.29 -24.35
CA ASP A 284 17.55 -19.97 -25.67
C ASP A 284 17.82 -18.45 -25.79
N PRO A 285 19.08 -17.99 -25.83
CA PRO A 285 19.38 -16.56 -25.84
C PRO A 285 18.85 -15.82 -27.08
N ALA A 286 18.50 -16.53 -28.16
CA ALA A 286 17.95 -15.96 -29.38
C ALA A 286 16.43 -15.70 -29.31
N ARG A 287 15.73 -16.29 -28.34
CA ARG A 287 14.30 -16.04 -28.10
C ARG A 287 14.11 -14.83 -27.18
N PRO A 288 13.02 -14.07 -27.35
CA PRO A 288 12.62 -13.09 -26.35
C PRO A 288 12.28 -13.81 -25.04
N THR A 289 12.59 -13.21 -23.89
CA THR A 289 12.30 -13.75 -22.56
C THR A 289 11.20 -12.96 -21.88
N VAL A 290 10.07 -13.61 -21.65
CA VAL A 290 8.94 -13.10 -20.89
C VAL A 290 9.10 -13.47 -19.42
N VAL A 291 9.12 -12.46 -18.54
CA VAL A 291 9.20 -12.65 -17.10
C VAL A 291 7.83 -12.47 -16.48
N VAL A 292 7.35 -13.49 -15.80
CA VAL A 292 6.07 -13.46 -15.07
C VAL A 292 6.36 -13.33 -13.59
N GLY A 293 5.98 -12.20 -12.99
CA GLY A 293 6.15 -11.96 -11.56
C GLY A 293 4.96 -12.48 -10.76
N HIS A 294 5.19 -13.46 -9.89
CA HIS A 294 4.20 -13.96 -8.96
C HIS A 294 4.08 -13.05 -7.73
N ARG A 295 2.90 -13.00 -7.13
CA ARG A 295 2.66 -12.41 -5.81
C ARG A 295 2.55 -13.53 -4.77
N PRO A 296 2.82 -13.25 -3.49
CA PRO A 296 2.64 -14.25 -2.46
C PRO A 296 1.23 -14.84 -2.49
N VAL A 297 1.07 -16.15 -2.34
CA VAL A 297 -0.26 -16.82 -2.33
C VAL A 297 -1.12 -16.40 -1.14
N THR A 298 -0.49 -15.83 -0.12
CA THR A 298 -1.15 -15.20 1.03
C THR A 298 -1.81 -13.88 0.68
N GLU A 299 -1.50 -13.32 -0.48
CA GLU A 299 -2.16 -12.13 -1.01
C GLU A 299 -3.32 -12.52 -1.95
N ALA A 300 -4.38 -11.76 -1.84
CA ALA A 300 -5.55 -11.68 -2.65
C ALA A 300 -5.35 -10.68 -3.80
N PRO A 301 -5.86 -11.05 -4.97
CA PRO A 301 -5.82 -10.16 -6.11
C PRO A 301 -6.77 -8.97 -5.89
N THR A 302 -6.42 -7.83 -6.47
CA THR A 302 -7.36 -6.73 -6.70
C THR A 302 -7.81 -6.78 -8.17
N GLY A 303 -9.13 -6.75 -8.41
CA GLY A 303 -9.72 -6.77 -9.75
C GLY A 303 -10.19 -8.15 -10.26
N PRO A 304 -10.40 -8.30 -11.59
CA PRO A 304 -11.09 -9.45 -12.20
C PRO A 304 -10.27 -10.75 -12.22
N ALA A 305 -8.99 -10.71 -11.84
CA ALA A 305 -8.23 -11.92 -11.57
C ALA A 305 -8.82 -12.60 -10.33
N ALA A 306 -9.73 -13.57 -10.52
CA ALA A 306 -10.47 -14.20 -9.43
C ALA A 306 -9.55 -14.76 -8.33
N GLU A 307 -8.37 -15.31 -8.69
CA GLU A 307 -7.33 -15.76 -7.75
C GLU A 307 -5.91 -15.54 -8.32
N VAL A 308 -4.95 -15.09 -7.48
CA VAL A 308 -3.52 -14.89 -7.85
C VAL A 308 -2.91 -16.20 -8.36
N ALA A 309 -3.19 -17.31 -7.66
CA ALA A 309 -2.70 -18.64 -8.02
C ALA A 309 -3.27 -19.11 -9.37
N ASP A 310 -4.58 -18.91 -9.60
CA ASP A 310 -5.21 -19.25 -10.87
C ASP A 310 -4.66 -18.41 -12.01
N TRP A 311 -4.44 -17.11 -11.79
CA TRP A 311 -3.80 -16.25 -12.79
C TRP A 311 -2.41 -16.77 -13.16
N TYR A 312 -1.60 -17.13 -12.17
CA TYR A 312 -0.25 -17.63 -12.39
C TYR A 312 -0.26 -18.98 -13.12
N ALA A 313 -1.15 -19.90 -12.73
CA ALA A 313 -1.34 -21.18 -13.39
C ALA A 313 -1.87 -21.04 -14.84
N ARG A 314 -2.86 -20.17 -15.08
CA ARG A 314 -3.34 -19.87 -16.45
C ARG A 314 -2.25 -19.26 -17.32
N THR A 315 -1.44 -18.36 -16.76
CA THR A 315 -0.31 -17.77 -17.49
C THR A 315 0.75 -18.83 -17.82
N ALA A 316 1.04 -19.76 -16.90
CA ALA A 316 1.94 -20.89 -17.15
C ALA A 316 1.41 -21.85 -18.24
N ALA A 317 0.10 -22.15 -18.21
CA ALA A 317 -0.56 -22.95 -19.24
C ALA A 317 -0.46 -22.28 -20.62
N HIS A 318 -0.76 -20.99 -20.70
CA HIS A 318 -0.63 -20.24 -21.95
C HIS A 318 0.84 -20.16 -22.44
N ALA A 319 1.80 -19.96 -21.52
CA ALA A 319 3.22 -19.93 -21.83
C ALA A 319 3.72 -21.27 -22.42
N ARG A 320 3.20 -22.40 -21.93
CA ARG A 320 3.50 -23.73 -22.49
C ARG A 320 3.18 -23.80 -23.98
N ASP A 321 2.06 -23.21 -24.40
CA ASP A 321 1.58 -23.26 -25.79
C ASP A 321 2.23 -22.19 -26.68
N LEU A 322 3.11 -21.34 -26.13
CA LEU A 322 3.86 -20.30 -26.84
C LEU A 322 5.38 -20.54 -26.80
N PRO A 323 5.91 -21.56 -27.51
CA PRO A 323 7.34 -21.90 -27.53
C PRO A 323 8.23 -20.87 -28.24
N ALA A 324 7.63 -19.87 -28.88
CA ALA A 324 8.31 -18.81 -29.60
C ALA A 324 9.09 -17.82 -28.68
N ALA A 325 8.90 -17.91 -27.36
CA ALA A 325 9.60 -17.13 -26.35
C ALA A 325 10.15 -18.04 -25.24
N ASN A 326 11.18 -17.59 -24.53
CA ASN A 326 11.51 -18.11 -23.21
C ASN A 326 10.54 -17.53 -22.19
N TRP A 327 10.22 -18.30 -21.16
CA TRP A 327 9.32 -17.90 -20.09
C TRP A 327 9.95 -18.16 -18.74
N LEU A 328 9.98 -17.11 -17.94
CA LEU A 328 10.60 -17.10 -16.63
C LEU A 328 9.55 -16.73 -15.57
N LEU A 329 9.05 -17.75 -14.89
CA LEU A 329 8.06 -17.62 -13.83
C LEU A 329 8.80 -17.46 -12.50
N LEU A 330 8.70 -16.26 -11.93
CA LEU A 330 9.41 -15.86 -10.72
C LEU A 330 8.48 -15.80 -9.52
N ASP A 331 8.77 -16.61 -8.50
CA ASP A 331 8.06 -16.52 -7.23
C ASP A 331 8.41 -15.24 -6.46
N HIS A 332 7.49 -14.77 -5.62
CA HIS A 332 7.78 -13.63 -4.76
C HIS A 332 8.89 -13.99 -3.75
N PRO A 333 9.87 -13.10 -3.48
CA PRO A 333 10.93 -13.34 -2.48
C PRO A 333 10.47 -13.49 -1.02
N ALA A 334 9.22 -13.11 -0.74
CA ALA A 334 8.51 -13.35 0.51
C ALA A 334 7.39 -14.38 0.36
N GLN A 335 7.42 -15.19 -0.71
CA GLN A 335 6.50 -16.30 -0.91
C GLN A 335 6.66 -17.29 0.24
N ASP A 336 5.55 -17.65 0.86
CA ASP A 336 5.45 -18.66 1.91
C ASP A 336 4.28 -19.58 1.56
N ASP A 337 4.45 -20.31 0.46
CA ASP A 337 3.49 -21.31 0.01
C ASP A 337 3.75 -22.63 0.72
N ARG A 338 3.02 -22.86 1.81
CA ARG A 338 3.12 -24.10 2.58
C ARG A 338 2.39 -25.28 1.93
N THR A 339 1.67 -25.04 0.85
CA THR A 339 0.93 -26.08 0.13
C THR A 339 1.73 -26.69 -1.02
N GLY A 340 2.88 -26.10 -1.37
CA GLY A 340 3.69 -26.54 -2.50
C GLY A 340 2.99 -26.35 -3.85
N SER A 341 1.99 -25.46 -3.93
CA SER A 341 1.23 -25.20 -5.15
C SER A 341 2.11 -24.72 -6.30
N VAL A 342 3.11 -23.86 -6.03
CA VAL A 342 4.05 -23.43 -7.07
C VAL A 342 4.98 -24.56 -7.50
N ALA A 343 5.49 -25.36 -6.56
CA ALA A 343 6.34 -26.50 -6.89
C ALA A 343 5.58 -27.55 -7.73
N ALA A 344 4.31 -27.80 -7.40
CA ALA A 344 3.44 -28.68 -8.18
C ALA A 344 3.17 -28.13 -9.58
N LEU A 345 2.93 -26.81 -9.71
CA LEU A 345 2.79 -26.15 -11.00
C LEU A 345 4.08 -26.29 -11.84
N ALA A 346 5.24 -26.05 -11.25
CA ALA A 346 6.52 -26.22 -11.92
C ALA A 346 6.73 -27.66 -12.43
N ALA A 347 6.40 -28.66 -11.60
CA ALA A 347 6.49 -30.07 -11.97
C ALA A 347 5.54 -30.43 -13.13
N ALA A 348 4.31 -29.88 -13.14
CA ALA A 348 3.33 -30.12 -14.20
C ALA A 348 3.79 -29.59 -15.58
N HIS A 349 4.74 -28.67 -15.61
CA HIS A 349 5.30 -28.09 -16.83
C HIS A 349 6.78 -28.43 -17.07
N ALA A 350 7.34 -29.42 -16.36
CA ALA A 350 8.77 -29.76 -16.46
C ALA A 350 9.24 -30.18 -17.87
N GLY A 351 8.33 -30.65 -18.73
CA GLY A 351 8.63 -31.04 -20.12
C GLY A 351 8.69 -29.89 -21.12
N ALA A 352 8.48 -28.63 -20.71
CA ALA A 352 8.56 -27.47 -21.59
C ALA A 352 9.95 -26.81 -21.50
N ASP A 353 10.80 -27.06 -22.50
CA ASP A 353 12.20 -26.59 -22.50
C ASP A 353 12.33 -25.06 -22.49
N HIS A 354 11.31 -24.33 -22.96
CA HIS A 354 11.28 -22.87 -22.99
C HIS A 354 10.69 -22.24 -21.72
N LEU A 355 10.28 -23.04 -20.73
CA LEU A 355 9.62 -22.59 -19.50
C LEU A 355 10.47 -22.89 -18.27
N ARG A 356 10.70 -21.88 -17.41
CA ARG A 356 11.46 -22.04 -16.16
C ARG A 356 10.74 -21.39 -14.99
N PHE A 357 10.63 -22.13 -13.89
CA PHE A 357 10.17 -21.62 -12.60
C PHE A 357 11.39 -21.40 -11.71
N LEU A 358 11.57 -20.18 -11.22
CA LEU A 358 12.67 -19.86 -10.32
C LEU A 358 12.15 -19.16 -9.05
N PRO A 359 12.78 -19.42 -7.89
CA PRO A 359 12.59 -18.58 -6.73
C PRO A 359 12.96 -17.13 -7.05
N GLY A 360 12.19 -16.15 -6.57
CA GLY A 360 12.48 -14.74 -6.83
C GLY A 360 13.87 -14.30 -6.41
N ARG A 361 14.47 -14.95 -5.39
CA ARG A 361 15.84 -14.65 -4.92
C ARG A 361 16.94 -15.31 -5.77
N ALA A 362 16.59 -16.17 -6.72
CA ALA A 362 17.57 -16.88 -7.54
C ALA A 362 18.28 -15.98 -8.56
N LEU A 363 17.69 -14.82 -8.88
CA LEU A 363 18.25 -13.86 -9.82
C LEU A 363 18.71 -12.58 -9.10
N SER A 364 19.79 -11.99 -9.58
CA SER A 364 20.09 -10.60 -9.26
C SER A 364 19.27 -9.67 -10.14
N ARG A 365 19.13 -8.40 -9.75
CA ARG A 365 18.41 -7.42 -10.59
C ARG A 365 19.07 -7.27 -11.96
N ASN A 366 20.39 -7.33 -12.03
CA ASN A 366 21.11 -7.23 -13.29
C ASN A 366 20.87 -8.44 -14.21
N ALA A 367 20.84 -9.64 -13.63
CA ALA A 367 20.50 -10.85 -14.38
C ALA A 367 19.07 -10.74 -14.94
N LEU A 368 18.12 -10.30 -14.10
CA LEU A 368 16.75 -10.10 -14.52
C LEU A 368 16.64 -9.06 -15.66
N LEU A 369 17.23 -7.88 -15.50
CA LEU A 369 17.17 -6.81 -16.49
C LEU A 369 17.93 -7.12 -17.78
N ALA A 370 18.93 -8.01 -17.73
CA ALA A 370 19.63 -8.48 -18.93
C ALA A 370 18.81 -9.53 -19.70
N LEU A 371 18.03 -10.36 -18.99
CA LEU A 371 17.19 -11.38 -19.59
C LEU A 371 15.87 -10.83 -20.12
N ALA A 372 15.18 -10.00 -19.35
CA ALA A 372 13.78 -9.66 -19.59
C ALA A 372 13.58 -8.79 -20.85
N ASP A 373 12.74 -9.28 -21.77
CA ASP A 373 12.25 -8.52 -22.93
C ASP A 373 10.78 -8.10 -22.76
N LEU A 374 10.05 -8.76 -21.86
CA LEU A 374 8.69 -8.42 -21.43
C LEU A 374 8.50 -8.81 -19.96
N GLY A 375 7.85 -7.96 -19.18
CA GLY A 375 7.34 -8.28 -17.85
C GLY A 375 5.83 -8.48 -17.87
N VAL A 376 5.33 -9.50 -17.18
CA VAL A 376 3.91 -9.72 -16.93
C VAL A 376 3.73 -9.75 -15.42
N VAL A 377 2.96 -8.82 -14.88
CA VAL A 377 2.78 -8.67 -13.43
C VAL A 377 1.32 -8.40 -13.12
N LEU A 378 0.80 -8.94 -12.01
CA LEU A 378 -0.51 -8.54 -11.50
C LEU A 378 -0.46 -7.08 -11.04
N HIS A 379 0.35 -6.80 -10.01
CA HIS A 379 0.67 -5.46 -9.52
C HIS A 379 1.97 -5.53 -8.71
N GLY A 380 2.35 -4.42 -8.07
CA GLY A 380 3.54 -4.34 -7.22
C GLY A 380 4.74 -3.67 -7.89
N ARG A 381 5.90 -3.67 -7.22
CA ARG A 381 7.05 -2.83 -7.60
C ARG A 381 7.87 -3.37 -8.79
N LEU A 382 7.69 -4.64 -9.16
CA LEU A 382 8.42 -5.24 -10.29
C LEU A 382 8.07 -4.53 -11.61
N GLY A 383 6.78 -4.24 -11.85
CA GLY A 383 6.33 -3.55 -13.06
C GLY A 383 7.02 -2.20 -13.30
N PRO A 384 6.90 -1.23 -12.39
CA PRO A 384 7.57 0.07 -12.53
C PRO A 384 9.09 -0.04 -12.60
N THR A 385 9.67 -1.08 -11.97
CA THR A 385 11.11 -1.34 -12.07
C THR A 385 11.49 -1.73 -13.50
N LEU A 386 10.84 -2.72 -14.09
CA LEU A 386 11.10 -3.18 -15.46
C LEU A 386 10.86 -2.05 -16.47
N ALA A 387 9.70 -1.39 -16.40
CA ALA A 387 9.35 -0.29 -17.30
C ALA A 387 10.35 0.88 -17.21
N GLY A 388 10.83 1.23 -16.02
CA GLY A 388 11.82 2.30 -15.82
C GLY A 388 13.18 2.04 -16.45
N TYR A 389 13.50 0.78 -16.73
CA TYR A 389 14.72 0.35 -17.45
C TYR A 389 14.46 -0.02 -18.91
N GLY A 390 13.28 0.29 -19.44
CA GLY A 390 12.94 0.08 -20.85
C GLY A 390 12.43 -1.31 -21.20
N VAL A 391 12.14 -2.16 -20.20
CA VAL A 391 11.49 -3.45 -20.43
C VAL A 391 9.97 -3.24 -20.45
N PRO A 392 9.28 -3.58 -21.55
CA PRO A 392 7.82 -3.56 -21.62
C PRO A 392 7.15 -4.31 -20.47
N VAL A 393 6.02 -3.80 -20.01
CA VAL A 393 5.25 -4.44 -18.93
C VAL A 393 3.79 -4.53 -19.32
N LEU A 394 3.21 -5.71 -19.11
CA LEU A 394 1.79 -5.99 -19.14
C LEU A 394 1.30 -6.09 -17.68
N ALA A 395 0.36 -5.22 -17.33
CA ALA A 395 -0.28 -5.16 -16.01
C ALA A 395 -1.58 -5.97 -16.04
N ALA A 396 -1.53 -7.18 -15.49
CA ALA A 396 -2.65 -8.13 -15.46
C ALA A 396 -3.63 -7.87 -14.30
N GLY A 397 -3.23 -7.07 -13.31
CA GLY A 397 -4.08 -6.61 -12.22
C GLY A 397 -4.07 -5.10 -12.11
N ARG A 398 -4.82 -4.57 -11.14
CA ARG A 398 -4.94 -3.13 -10.87
C ARG A 398 -4.05 -2.75 -9.70
N GLY A 399 -3.59 -1.49 -9.67
CA GLY A 399 -2.76 -1.01 -8.56
C GLY A 399 -2.41 0.46 -8.67
N PRO A 400 -1.61 0.99 -7.72
CA PRO A 400 -1.32 2.42 -7.63
C PRO A 400 -0.78 3.09 -8.91
N TRP A 401 -0.17 2.30 -9.80
CA TRP A 401 0.56 2.79 -10.98
C TRP A 401 -0.04 2.36 -12.32
N THR A 402 -1.04 1.49 -12.33
CA THR A 402 -1.53 0.83 -13.55
C THR A 402 -2.18 1.85 -14.51
N GLY A 403 -2.93 2.81 -13.98
CA GLY A 403 -3.50 3.91 -14.76
C GLY A 403 -2.52 5.03 -15.18
N CYS A 404 -1.24 4.96 -14.82
CA CYS A 404 -0.28 6.05 -15.08
C CYS A 404 0.35 6.04 -16.49
N GLY A 405 -0.04 5.08 -17.34
CA GLY A 405 0.46 4.95 -18.72
C GLY A 405 1.89 4.42 -18.84
N LEU A 406 2.37 3.68 -17.85
CA LEU A 406 3.72 3.09 -17.84
C LEU A 406 3.76 1.60 -18.25
N ALA A 407 2.59 0.97 -18.41
CA ALA A 407 2.42 -0.42 -18.79
C ALA A 407 1.18 -0.59 -19.68
N LEU A 408 1.10 -1.73 -20.36
CA LEU A 408 -0.09 -2.15 -21.11
C LEU A 408 -1.11 -2.75 -20.14
N PRO A 409 -2.33 -2.18 -20.04
CA PRO A 409 -3.36 -2.75 -19.20
C PRO A 409 -3.89 -4.05 -19.82
N ALA A 410 -3.94 -5.13 -19.05
CA ALA A 410 -4.59 -6.38 -19.44
C ALA A 410 -5.73 -6.79 -18.50
N ALA A 411 -5.87 -6.12 -17.35
CA ALA A 411 -6.91 -6.42 -16.37
C ALA A 411 -8.33 -6.33 -16.97
N ASP A 412 -8.56 -5.39 -17.90
CA ASP A 412 -9.87 -5.15 -18.51
C ASP A 412 -9.97 -5.72 -19.95
N VAL A 413 -8.98 -6.48 -20.40
CA VAL A 413 -8.94 -7.04 -21.77
C VAL A 413 -9.68 -8.37 -21.79
N ALA A 414 -10.61 -8.53 -22.73
CA ALA A 414 -11.43 -9.74 -22.87
C ALA A 414 -10.60 -11.00 -23.19
N ASP A 415 -9.52 -10.84 -23.96
CA ASP A 415 -8.55 -11.90 -24.27
C ASP A 415 -7.10 -11.47 -23.89
N PRO A 416 -6.71 -11.65 -22.61
CA PRO A 416 -5.34 -11.37 -22.18
C PRO A 416 -4.29 -12.26 -22.85
N GLY A 417 -4.67 -13.46 -23.31
CA GLY A 417 -3.78 -14.40 -24.00
C GLY A 417 -3.43 -13.90 -25.40
N GLY A 418 -4.42 -13.43 -26.15
CA GLY A 418 -4.22 -12.78 -27.45
C GLY A 418 -3.26 -11.59 -27.36
N LEU A 419 -3.49 -10.67 -26.41
CA LEU A 419 -2.61 -9.52 -26.18
C LEU A 419 -1.16 -9.94 -25.85
N LEU A 420 -0.99 -10.97 -25.04
CA LEU A 420 0.32 -11.52 -24.69
C LEU A 420 1.01 -12.14 -25.91
N GLY A 421 0.29 -12.88 -26.74
CA GLY A 421 0.76 -13.40 -28.02
C GLY A 421 1.20 -12.31 -28.99
N GLU A 422 0.43 -11.22 -29.11
CA GLU A 422 0.77 -10.04 -29.91
C GLU A 422 2.06 -9.36 -29.43
N CYS A 423 2.22 -9.22 -28.10
CA CYS A 423 3.45 -8.68 -27.52
C CYS A 423 4.67 -9.54 -27.86
N VAL A 424 4.55 -10.86 -27.75
CA VAL A 424 5.63 -11.80 -28.12
C VAL A 424 5.95 -11.71 -29.61
N ALA A 425 4.94 -11.64 -30.47
CA ALA A 425 5.12 -11.48 -31.91
C ALA A 425 5.82 -10.15 -32.26
N ALA A 426 5.45 -9.04 -31.60
CA ALA A 426 6.10 -7.75 -31.77
C ALA A 426 7.58 -7.80 -31.38
N LEU A 427 7.91 -8.41 -30.24
CA LEU A 427 9.29 -8.57 -29.78
C LEU A 427 10.14 -9.40 -30.74
N ARG A 428 9.59 -10.49 -31.29
CA ARG A 428 10.27 -11.29 -32.32
C ARG A 428 10.53 -10.51 -33.60
N ALA A 429 9.64 -9.58 -33.93
CA ALA A 429 9.81 -8.66 -35.06
C ALA A 429 10.71 -7.45 -34.74
N GLY A 430 11.33 -7.40 -33.56
CA GLY A 430 12.18 -6.28 -33.13
C GLY A 430 11.41 -4.98 -32.84
N ARG A 431 10.09 -5.07 -32.63
CA ARG A 431 9.24 -3.91 -32.31
C ARG A 431 9.00 -3.85 -30.81
N SER A 432 9.08 -2.65 -30.24
CA SER A 432 8.71 -2.41 -28.84
C SER A 432 7.19 -2.33 -28.70
N PRO A 433 6.56 -3.10 -27.81
CA PRO A 433 5.14 -2.96 -27.50
C PRO A 433 4.85 -1.79 -26.54
N LEU A 434 5.87 -1.06 -26.05
CA LEU A 434 5.67 0.10 -25.18
C LEU A 434 5.34 1.39 -25.96
N PRO A 435 4.49 2.26 -25.38
CA PRO A 435 4.42 3.66 -25.78
C PRO A 435 5.79 4.36 -25.65
N PRO A 436 6.13 5.34 -26.51
CA PRO A 436 7.41 6.06 -26.46
C PRO A 436 7.73 6.67 -25.09
N ASP A 437 6.69 7.13 -24.38
CA ASP A 437 6.82 7.82 -23.09
C ASP A 437 6.85 6.89 -21.87
N ALA A 438 6.63 5.57 -22.04
CA ALA A 438 6.42 4.65 -20.93
C ALA A 438 7.61 4.61 -19.96
N VAL A 439 8.84 4.70 -20.48
CA VAL A 439 10.06 4.71 -19.66
C VAL A 439 10.14 5.96 -18.79
N ALA A 440 9.89 7.13 -19.38
CA ALA A 440 9.88 8.39 -18.65
C ALA A 440 8.78 8.41 -17.59
N ARG A 441 7.59 7.91 -17.92
CA ARG A 441 6.47 7.74 -16.98
C ARG A 441 6.84 6.79 -15.83
N ALA A 442 7.48 5.66 -16.12
CA ALA A 442 7.91 4.72 -15.09
C ALA A 442 8.97 5.31 -14.14
N ARG A 443 9.93 6.08 -14.67
CA ARG A 443 10.94 6.78 -13.86
C ARG A 443 10.30 7.85 -12.98
N LEU A 444 9.38 8.64 -13.52
CA LEU A 444 8.63 9.65 -12.75
C LEU A 444 7.72 9.02 -11.71
N TRP A 445 7.05 7.92 -12.03
CA TRP A 445 6.26 7.17 -11.05
C TRP A 445 7.15 6.67 -9.91
N ARG A 446 8.33 6.14 -10.23
CA ARG A 446 9.27 5.68 -9.21
C ARG A 446 9.80 6.82 -8.35
N TRP A 447 10.08 7.98 -8.94
CA TRP A 447 10.35 9.20 -8.18
C TRP A 447 9.20 9.54 -7.24
N LEU A 448 7.96 9.56 -7.73
CA LEU A 448 6.78 9.82 -6.90
C LEU A 448 6.67 8.79 -5.77
N ALA A 449 6.80 7.51 -6.06
CA ALA A 449 6.63 6.46 -5.05
C ALA A 449 7.76 6.40 -4.01
N ASP A 450 9.01 6.67 -4.41
CA ASP A 450 10.19 6.46 -3.55
C ASP A 450 10.76 7.76 -2.96
N ALA A 451 10.36 8.92 -3.47
CA ALA A 451 10.84 10.23 -3.00
C ALA A 451 9.72 11.27 -2.85
N GLY A 452 8.94 11.50 -3.91
CA GLY A 452 7.92 12.57 -3.94
C GLY A 452 6.76 12.34 -2.98
N GLY A 453 6.36 11.08 -2.78
CA GLY A 453 5.27 10.63 -1.90
C GLY A 453 5.75 9.94 -0.64
N ASP A 454 7.05 10.00 -0.37
CA ASP A 454 7.67 9.48 0.84
C ASP A 454 8.19 10.61 1.71
N VAL A 455 7.46 10.88 2.78
CA VAL A 455 7.72 12.00 3.68
C VAL A 455 8.81 11.58 4.66
N ALA A 456 9.94 12.29 4.62
CA ALA A 456 11.03 12.10 5.56
C ALA A 456 10.66 12.80 6.88
N SER A 457 10.29 12.03 7.89
CA SER A 457 9.89 12.52 9.21
C SER A 457 10.91 12.11 10.26
N GLY A 458 11.31 13.02 11.15
CA GLY A 458 12.16 12.67 12.30
C GLY A 458 11.42 11.80 13.31
N LEU A 459 10.09 11.88 13.32
CA LEU A 459 9.18 11.10 14.16
C LEU A 459 8.94 9.68 13.64
N VAL A 460 9.39 9.38 12.42
CA VAL A 460 9.25 8.07 11.78
C VAL A 460 10.54 7.71 11.04
N PRO A 461 11.42 6.92 11.66
CA PRO A 461 12.64 6.45 11.01
C PRO A 461 12.36 5.56 9.79
N PRO A 462 13.22 5.61 8.76
CA PRO A 462 13.08 4.78 7.57
C PRO A 462 13.28 3.29 7.87
N TYR A 463 12.53 2.47 7.14
CA TYR A 463 12.28 1.03 7.37
C TYR A 463 13.52 0.11 7.55
N GLU A 464 14.68 0.47 7.01
CA GLU A 464 15.65 -0.53 6.53
C GLU A 464 16.99 -0.59 7.26
N LEU A 465 17.24 0.28 8.24
CA LEU A 465 18.62 0.48 8.68
C LEU A 465 18.93 -0.08 10.05
N TRP A 466 18.02 -0.11 11.02
CA TRP A 466 18.43 -0.23 12.43
C TRP A 466 17.66 -1.26 13.28
N PRO A 467 18.36 -1.96 14.20
CA PRO A 467 17.72 -2.74 15.27
C PRO A 467 16.72 -1.88 16.06
N ALA A 468 15.68 -2.50 16.64
CA ALA A 468 14.63 -1.80 17.37
C ALA A 468 15.16 -0.85 18.46
N GLU A 469 16.22 -1.22 19.17
CA GLU A 469 16.82 -0.34 20.20
C GLU A 469 17.41 0.96 19.61
N HIS A 470 18.07 0.87 18.45
CA HIS A 470 18.64 2.04 17.77
C HIS A 470 17.52 2.94 17.23
N LEU A 471 16.44 2.33 16.73
CA LEU A 471 15.22 3.02 16.33
C LEU A 471 14.67 3.89 17.47
N LEU A 472 14.48 3.28 18.64
CA LEU A 472 13.92 3.95 19.82
C LEU A 472 14.85 5.04 20.34
N ARG A 473 16.18 4.82 20.33
CA ARG A 473 17.16 5.87 20.69
C ARG A 473 17.12 7.06 19.73
N ALA A 474 17.04 6.81 18.44
CA ALA A 474 16.95 7.88 17.45
C ALA A 474 15.65 8.66 17.58
N LEU A 475 14.53 7.96 17.75
CA LEU A 475 13.22 8.58 18.01
C LEU A 475 13.23 9.41 19.29
N THR A 476 13.81 8.89 20.37
CA THR A 476 14.00 9.62 21.64
C THR A 476 14.76 10.93 21.42
N ALA A 477 15.87 10.89 20.66
CA ALA A 477 16.63 12.08 20.33
C ALA A 477 15.83 13.05 19.45
N HIS A 478 15.10 12.56 18.44
CA HIS A 478 14.28 13.40 17.58
C HIS A 478 13.14 14.08 18.33
N LEU A 479 12.39 13.35 19.18
CA LEU A 479 11.28 13.92 19.96
C LEU A 479 11.72 15.06 20.90
N ARG A 480 12.99 15.08 21.32
CA ARG A 480 13.58 16.15 22.15
C ARG A 480 14.02 17.39 21.38
N HIS A 481 14.27 17.26 20.08
CA HIS A 481 14.97 18.29 19.29
C HIS A 481 14.21 18.74 18.05
N VAL A 482 13.19 17.99 17.62
CA VAL A 482 12.38 18.35 16.45
C VAL A 482 11.39 19.43 16.87
N GLU A 483 11.56 20.61 16.29
CA GLU A 483 10.57 21.66 16.40
C GLU A 483 9.32 21.31 15.56
N PRO A 484 8.12 21.61 16.04
CA PRO A 484 6.87 21.12 15.44
C PRO A 484 6.53 21.78 14.11
N ASP A 485 7.07 22.96 13.84
CA ASP A 485 6.94 23.70 12.58
C ASP A 485 7.97 23.24 11.52
N ALA A 486 9.07 22.61 11.96
CA ALA A 486 10.10 22.06 11.09
C ALA A 486 9.83 20.61 10.65
N GLU A 487 8.81 19.95 11.20
CA GLU A 487 8.55 18.53 10.96
C GLU A 487 7.69 18.29 9.69
N PRO A 488 8.24 17.61 8.65
CA PRO A 488 7.57 17.49 7.36
C PRO A 488 6.24 16.73 7.36
N VAL A 489 5.97 15.86 8.33
CA VAL A 489 4.67 15.14 8.37
C VAL A 489 3.49 16.11 8.48
N PHE A 490 3.62 17.20 9.24
CA PHE A 490 2.50 18.10 9.48
C PHE A 490 2.08 18.85 8.22
N ALA A 491 3.05 19.44 7.51
CA ALA A 491 2.79 20.08 6.23
C ALA A 491 2.28 19.10 5.15
N ALA A 492 2.73 17.84 5.18
CA ALA A 492 2.24 16.82 4.27
C ALA A 492 0.79 16.42 4.53
N VAL A 493 0.40 16.25 5.81
CA VAL A 493 -0.97 15.92 6.20
C VAL A 493 -1.90 17.11 5.95
N GLU A 494 -1.50 18.33 6.31
CA GLU A 494 -2.26 19.55 6.01
C GLU A 494 -2.54 19.68 4.51
N ARG A 495 -1.50 19.55 3.68
CA ARG A 495 -1.63 19.59 2.23
C ARG A 495 -2.56 18.49 1.70
N ALA A 496 -2.44 17.27 2.22
CA ALA A 496 -3.31 16.17 1.82
C ALA A 496 -4.78 16.45 2.15
N PHE A 497 -5.09 17.00 3.34
CA PHE A 497 -6.47 17.34 3.73
C PHE A 497 -7.04 18.54 2.98
N THR A 498 -6.27 19.61 2.86
CA THR A 498 -6.72 20.86 2.23
C THR A 498 -6.91 20.68 0.73
N GLN A 499 -6.01 19.96 0.06
CA GLN A 499 -6.07 19.73 -1.38
C GLN A 499 -6.71 18.38 -1.76
N ARG A 500 -7.14 17.59 -0.76
CA ARG A 500 -7.70 16.23 -0.94
C ARG A 500 -6.81 15.31 -1.80
N LEU A 501 -5.50 15.34 -1.57
CA LEU A 501 -4.55 14.56 -2.39
C LEU A 501 -4.74 13.05 -2.16
N PRO A 502 -4.54 12.20 -3.18
CA PRO A 502 -4.69 10.74 -3.05
C PRO A 502 -3.51 10.06 -2.34
N LEU A 503 -2.48 10.82 -1.97
CA LEU A 503 -1.31 10.35 -1.25
C LEU A 503 -0.66 11.49 -0.48
N LEU A 504 0.10 11.14 0.56
CA LEU A 504 1.02 12.09 1.18
C LEU A 504 2.11 12.46 0.18
N THR A 505 2.48 13.73 0.19
CA THR A 505 3.53 14.27 -0.68
C THR A 505 4.55 14.99 0.17
N ARG A 506 5.83 14.81 -0.14
CA ARG A 506 6.96 15.49 0.50
C ARG A 506 7.08 16.94 0.04
N VAL A 507 6.78 17.17 -1.23
CA VAL A 507 6.85 18.48 -1.88
C VAL A 507 5.46 18.88 -2.34
N ASP A 508 5.15 20.17 -2.26
CA ASP A 508 3.96 20.68 -2.90
C ASP A 508 4.18 20.75 -4.42
N LEU A 509 3.35 20.03 -5.16
CA LEU A 509 3.33 20.12 -6.61
C LEU A 509 2.11 20.95 -7.00
N PRO A 510 2.27 22.27 -7.22
CA PRO A 510 1.20 23.10 -7.77
C PRO A 510 0.76 22.59 -9.14
N GLY A 511 -0.52 22.80 -9.45
CA GLY A 511 -1.16 22.36 -10.70
C GLY A 511 -2.08 21.16 -10.49
N GLY A 512 -3.24 21.18 -11.16
CA GLY A 512 -4.35 20.23 -11.00
C GLY A 512 -5.68 20.98 -11.07
N PRO A 513 -6.81 20.33 -11.36
CA PRO A 513 -8.11 21.00 -11.28
C PRO A 513 -8.27 21.60 -9.88
N GLU A 514 -8.58 22.91 -9.80
CA GLU A 514 -8.88 23.57 -8.53
C GLU A 514 -9.97 22.73 -7.86
N PRO A 515 -9.75 22.18 -6.65
CA PRO A 515 -10.79 21.39 -5.99
C PRO A 515 -12.02 22.28 -5.89
N ALA A 516 -13.17 21.80 -6.36
CA ALA A 516 -14.42 22.54 -6.34
C ALA A 516 -14.54 23.23 -4.97
N ARG A 517 -14.46 24.57 -4.98
CA ARG A 517 -14.34 25.36 -3.76
C ARG A 517 -15.41 24.90 -2.80
N ARG A 518 -14.98 24.47 -1.62
CA ARG A 518 -15.86 24.19 -0.50
C ARG A 518 -16.77 25.42 -0.34
N PRO A 519 -18.11 25.29 -0.30
CA PRO A 519 -18.92 26.43 0.13
C PRO A 519 -18.36 26.88 1.47
N ALA A 520 -18.04 28.17 1.58
CA ALA A 520 -17.48 28.74 2.80
C ALA A 520 -18.34 28.28 3.97
N PRO A 521 -17.75 27.82 5.09
CA PRO A 521 -18.53 27.55 6.29
C PRO A 521 -19.38 28.79 6.56
N ALA A 522 -20.70 28.61 6.66
CA ALA A 522 -21.61 29.70 6.98
C ALA A 522 -21.04 30.43 8.19
N ALA A 523 -20.74 31.72 8.03
CA ALA A 523 -20.18 32.54 9.08
C ALA A 523 -21.09 32.39 10.30
N VAL A 524 -20.56 31.78 11.36
CA VAL A 524 -21.24 31.76 12.65
C VAL A 524 -21.32 33.22 13.08
N PRO A 525 -22.53 33.78 13.24
CA PRO A 525 -22.65 35.16 13.67
C PRO A 525 -22.05 35.25 15.07
N HIS A 526 -20.90 35.90 15.20
CA HIS A 526 -20.39 36.30 16.49
C HIS A 526 -21.39 37.29 17.08
N SER A 527 -22.16 36.84 18.06
CA SER A 527 -22.95 37.72 18.91
C SER A 527 -21.98 38.69 19.58
N ARG A 528 -22.07 39.97 19.25
CA ARG A 528 -21.48 41.05 20.03
C ARG A 528 -22.15 41.06 21.40
N ALA A 529 -21.56 40.37 22.36
CA ALA A 529 -21.73 40.63 23.77
C ALA A 529 -20.33 40.92 24.29
N ASP A 530 -20.01 42.22 24.40
CA ASP A 530 -19.03 42.81 25.31
C ASP A 530 -18.82 44.27 24.87
N ALA A 531 -19.70 45.13 25.38
CA ALA A 531 -19.52 46.56 25.40
C ALA A 531 -20.20 47.09 26.67
N ASP A 532 -19.58 46.82 27.81
CA ASP A 532 -19.73 47.62 29.03
C ASP A 532 -18.55 47.31 29.96
N ALA A 533 -17.43 48.00 29.75
CA ALA A 533 -16.36 48.12 30.72
C ALA A 533 -16.24 49.61 31.11
N PRO A 534 -16.30 49.98 32.40
CA PRO A 534 -16.22 51.37 32.82
C PRO A 534 -14.79 51.90 32.68
N ALA A 535 -14.68 53.15 32.22
CA ALA A 535 -13.43 53.88 32.03
C ALA A 535 -12.65 54.06 33.34
N ALA A 536 -11.35 53.78 33.29
CA ALA A 536 -10.41 54.12 34.36
C ALA A 536 -10.14 55.64 34.37
N PRO A 537 -9.93 56.27 35.55
CA PRO A 537 -9.68 57.70 35.65
C PRO A 537 -8.24 58.03 35.20
N ALA A 538 -8.11 59.17 34.52
CA ALA A 538 -6.84 59.74 34.10
C ALA A 538 -5.98 60.15 35.30
N VAL A 539 -4.73 59.71 35.31
CA VAL A 539 -3.66 60.26 36.16
C VAL A 539 -2.91 61.27 35.31
N ALA A 540 -2.86 62.52 35.78
CA ALA A 540 -2.06 63.59 35.21
C ALA A 540 -0.66 63.57 35.82
N GLU A 541 0.36 63.61 34.97
CA GLU A 541 1.54 64.49 35.06
C GLU A 541 2.18 64.65 33.68
#